data_AF-A0A1S6JGI0-F1
#
_entry.id   AF-A0A1S6JGI0-F1
#
_cell.length_a   1.000
_cell.length_b   1.000
_cell.length_c   1.000
_cell.angle_alpha   90.00
_cell.angle_beta   90.00
_cell.angle_gamma   90.00
#
_symmetry.space_group_name_H-M   'P 1'
#
loop_
_entity.id
_entity.type
_entity.pdbx_description
1 polymer ?
#
loop_
_entity_poly.entity_id
_entity_poly.type
_entity_poly.pdbx_seq_one_letter_code
_entity_poly.pdbx_strand_id
1 'polypeptide(L)'
;MNQPPQPPRWQPPQQPITWGTSQPGPQQPQQPPQWGPTPPPPRRQKPKNKAGKILGIIAACIVGFFVVALAIGAAVEEDKPADNKPAAKQPAYTVVEQDDEGNKRLVVVEVDTTKDLRTVFNAVTDSLDDEAGYFVQINCSTGGTDKVDNRLANGRYAAGHMGSVVTGLDEGATDFETNEGRSCPAK
;
A
#
# COMPACT_ATOMS: atom_id res chain seq x y z
N MET A 1 -2.68 1.63 -91.11
CA MET A 1 -2.86 2.98 -90.55
C MET A 1 -2.43 2.90 -89.09
N ASN A 2 -1.23 3.43 -88.78
CA ASN A 2 -0.64 3.37 -87.43
C ASN A 2 -1.16 4.54 -86.60
N GLN A 3 -1.83 4.24 -85.49
CA GLN A 3 -2.32 5.23 -84.53
C GLN A 3 -1.12 5.77 -83.72
N PRO A 4 -0.95 7.09 -83.59
CA PRO A 4 0.14 7.64 -82.80
C PRO A 4 -0.09 7.38 -81.30
N PRO A 5 0.99 7.20 -80.51
CA PRO A 5 0.90 6.95 -79.08
C PRO A 5 0.27 8.14 -78.37
N GLN A 6 -0.67 7.84 -77.47
CA GLN A 6 -1.37 8.84 -76.67
C GLN A 6 -0.40 9.47 -75.64
N PRO A 7 -0.46 10.79 -75.42
CA PRO A 7 0.38 11.45 -74.43
C PRO A 7 0.00 11.04 -73.00
N PRO A 8 0.97 11.08 -72.06
CA PRO A 8 0.72 10.72 -70.67
C PRO A 8 -0.34 11.64 -70.05
N ARG A 9 -1.36 11.02 -69.44
CA ARG A 9 -2.41 11.74 -68.72
C ARG A 9 -1.80 12.42 -67.49
N TRP A 10 -1.89 13.73 -67.45
CA TRP A 10 -1.51 14.55 -66.31
C TRP A 10 -2.34 14.13 -65.08
N GLN A 11 -1.68 13.77 -63.99
CA GLN A 11 -2.32 13.48 -62.71
C GLN A 11 -2.18 14.73 -61.81
N PRO A 12 -3.29 15.31 -61.32
CA PRO A 12 -3.21 16.45 -60.43
C PRO A 12 -2.56 16.06 -59.09
N PRO A 13 -1.81 16.98 -58.46
CA PRO A 13 -1.24 16.74 -57.13
C PRO A 13 -2.37 16.49 -56.12
N GLN A 14 -2.22 15.40 -55.35
CA GLN A 14 -3.07 15.07 -54.22
C GLN A 14 -3.02 16.23 -53.22
N GLN A 15 -4.17 16.84 -52.93
CA GLN A 15 -4.25 17.87 -51.91
C GLN A 15 -4.18 17.26 -50.50
N PRO A 16 -3.57 17.95 -49.52
CA PRO A 16 -3.53 17.49 -48.15
C PRO A 16 -4.93 17.44 -47.54
N ILE A 17 -5.22 16.36 -46.83
CA ILE A 17 -6.45 16.15 -46.06
C ILE A 17 -6.53 17.25 -45.00
N THR A 18 -7.39 18.24 -45.22
CA THR A 18 -7.75 19.22 -44.20
C THR A 18 -8.76 18.58 -43.26
N TRP A 19 -8.38 18.43 -41.99
CA TRP A 19 -9.31 18.05 -40.93
C TRP A 19 -10.33 19.18 -40.77
N GLY A 20 -11.56 18.92 -41.20
CA GLY A 20 -12.66 19.88 -41.14
C GLY A 20 -12.92 20.33 -39.70
N THR A 21 -12.90 21.64 -39.49
CA THR A 21 -13.47 22.30 -38.32
C THR A 21 -14.99 22.11 -38.33
N SER A 22 -15.47 21.13 -37.57
CA SER A 22 -16.90 20.93 -37.33
C SER A 22 -17.36 21.95 -36.28
N GLN A 23 -18.21 22.87 -36.70
CA GLN A 23 -18.89 23.85 -35.87
C GLN A 23 -19.80 23.13 -34.84
N PRO A 24 -19.67 23.38 -33.53
CA PRO A 24 -20.53 22.76 -32.53
C PRO A 24 -21.92 23.41 -32.57
N GLY A 25 -22.92 22.62 -32.96
CA GLY A 25 -24.32 22.93 -32.64
C GLY A 25 -24.57 22.86 -31.13
N PRO A 26 -25.64 23.49 -30.61
CA PRO A 26 -26.02 23.34 -29.21
C PRO A 26 -26.28 21.86 -28.92
N GLN A 27 -25.37 21.24 -28.17
CA GLN A 27 -25.51 19.87 -27.70
C GLN A 27 -26.73 19.82 -26.77
N GLN A 28 -27.78 19.14 -27.21
CA GLN A 28 -28.78 18.62 -26.29
C GLN A 28 -28.06 17.72 -25.28
N PRO A 29 -28.36 17.82 -23.97
CA PRO A 29 -27.76 16.95 -22.97
C PRO A 29 -28.10 15.50 -23.32
N GLN A 30 -27.07 14.74 -23.71
CA GLN A 30 -27.17 13.31 -23.90
C GLN A 30 -27.56 12.69 -22.55
N GLN A 31 -28.72 12.07 -22.51
CA GLN A 31 -29.10 11.23 -21.39
C GLN A 31 -28.09 10.08 -21.30
N PRO A 32 -27.56 9.77 -20.11
CA PRO A 32 -26.59 8.71 -19.94
C PRO A 32 -27.19 7.36 -20.37
N PRO A 33 -26.34 6.39 -20.78
CA PRO A 33 -26.78 5.05 -21.13
C PRO A 33 -27.71 4.52 -20.04
N GLN A 34 -28.92 4.12 -20.46
CA GLN A 34 -29.83 3.35 -19.62
C GLN A 34 -29.13 2.03 -19.30
N TRP A 35 -28.45 2.01 -18.16
CA TRP A 35 -27.95 0.79 -17.56
C TRP A 35 -29.13 -0.19 -17.48
N GLY A 36 -28.96 -1.36 -18.09
CA GLY A 36 -29.86 -2.49 -17.84
C GLY A 36 -30.03 -2.72 -16.33
N PRO A 37 -31.03 -3.51 -15.91
CA PRO A 37 -31.29 -3.73 -14.49
C PRO A 37 -29.97 -4.04 -13.80
N THR A 38 -29.59 -3.16 -12.87
CA THR A 38 -28.38 -3.35 -12.08
C THR A 38 -28.47 -4.74 -11.48
N PRO A 39 -27.40 -5.56 -11.58
CA PRO A 39 -27.39 -6.83 -10.87
C PRO A 39 -27.73 -6.52 -9.41
N PRO A 40 -28.63 -7.31 -8.78
CA PRO A 40 -29.03 -7.04 -7.42
C PRO A 40 -27.75 -6.90 -6.57
N PRO A 41 -27.67 -5.90 -5.69
CA PRO A 41 -26.49 -5.72 -4.86
C PRO A 41 -26.19 -7.05 -4.18
N PRO A 42 -24.90 -7.44 -4.04
CA PRO A 42 -24.55 -8.64 -3.30
C PRO A 42 -25.28 -8.54 -1.96
N ARG A 43 -26.21 -9.48 -1.75
CA ARG A 43 -27.04 -9.52 -0.55
C ARG A 43 -26.03 -9.53 0.59
N ARG A 44 -25.93 -8.41 1.34
CA ARG A 44 -25.13 -8.37 2.57
C ARG A 44 -25.59 -9.58 3.37
N GLN A 45 -24.75 -10.61 3.40
CA GLN A 45 -25.03 -11.78 4.21
C GLN A 45 -24.95 -11.23 5.63
N LYS A 46 -26.14 -11.00 6.20
CA LYS A 46 -26.30 -10.60 7.59
C LYS A 46 -25.45 -11.61 8.36
N PRO A 47 -24.38 -11.18 9.06
CA PRO A 47 -23.57 -12.12 9.81
C PRO A 47 -24.52 -12.92 10.66
N LYS A 48 -24.52 -14.23 10.45
CA LYS A 48 -25.34 -15.16 11.21
C LYS A 48 -24.63 -15.22 12.55
N ASN A 49 -24.94 -14.26 13.42
CA ASN A 49 -24.49 -14.24 14.79
C ASN A 49 -25.02 -15.53 15.39
N LYS A 50 -24.18 -16.56 15.42
CA LYS A 50 -24.38 -17.72 16.26
C LYS A 50 -24.21 -17.21 17.68
N ALA A 51 -25.26 -16.59 18.20
CA ALA A 51 -25.48 -16.38 19.61
C ALA A 51 -25.57 -17.77 20.24
N GLY A 52 -24.41 -18.30 20.60
CA GLY A 52 -24.22 -19.60 21.21
C GLY A 52 -23.12 -19.48 22.24
N LYS A 53 -23.49 -18.94 23.40
CA LYS A 53 -22.86 -19.14 24.72
C LYS A 53 -21.45 -19.74 24.69
N ILE A 54 -20.42 -18.88 24.64
CA ILE A 54 -19.14 -19.17 25.30
C ILE A 54 -19.08 -18.21 26.49
N LEU A 55 -19.59 -18.76 27.58
CA LEU A 55 -19.49 -18.22 28.92
C LEU A 55 -18.04 -18.45 29.37
N GLY A 56 -17.30 -17.37 29.65
CA GLY A 56 -16.15 -17.42 30.53
C GLY A 56 -14.80 -17.17 29.85
N ILE A 57 -14.18 -16.07 30.32
CA ILE A 57 -12.74 -15.83 30.37
C ILE A 57 -12.10 -15.49 29.02
N ILE A 58 -12.02 -14.19 28.70
CA ILE A 58 -10.80 -13.46 28.28
C ILE A 58 -11.17 -11.97 28.41
N ALA A 59 -11.21 -11.48 29.65
CA ALA A 59 -11.27 -10.06 29.99
C ALA A 59 -9.90 -9.60 30.54
N ALA A 60 -8.81 -10.19 30.03
CA ALA A 60 -7.46 -10.02 30.57
C ALA A 60 -6.34 -10.12 29.51
N CYS A 61 -6.61 -9.89 28.23
CA CYS A 61 -5.55 -9.88 27.19
C CYS A 61 -5.35 -8.51 26.51
N ILE A 62 -6.02 -7.45 26.95
CA ILE A 62 -5.89 -6.08 26.38
C ILE A 62 -4.86 -5.22 27.15
N VAL A 63 -4.15 -5.77 28.14
CA VAL A 63 -3.13 -5.04 28.93
C VAL A 63 -1.77 -5.77 28.99
N GLY A 64 -1.60 -6.84 28.20
CA GLY A 64 -0.49 -7.80 28.37
C GLY A 64 0.51 -7.89 27.22
N PHE A 65 0.63 -6.87 26.36
CA PHE A 65 1.70 -6.81 25.34
C PHE A 65 2.41 -5.45 25.36
N PHE A 66 2.54 -4.88 26.56
CA PHE A 66 3.53 -3.85 26.86
C PHE A 66 4.74 -4.51 27.53
N VAL A 67 5.94 -4.15 27.08
CA VAL A 67 7.28 -4.51 27.59
C VAL A 67 7.91 -5.78 27.02
N VAL A 68 8.31 -5.74 25.74
CA VAL A 68 9.56 -6.39 25.30
C VAL A 68 10.64 -5.32 25.22
N ALA A 69 11.03 -4.82 26.39
CA ALA A 69 12.27 -4.09 26.60
C ALA A 69 13.04 -4.82 27.70
N LEU A 70 13.43 -6.07 27.42
CA LEU A 70 14.25 -6.87 28.33
C LEU A 70 15.66 -6.96 27.74
N ALA A 71 16.47 -5.99 28.15
CA ALA A 71 17.90 -6.09 28.15
C ALA A 71 18.31 -7.35 28.94
N ILE A 72 18.66 -8.42 28.25
CA ILE A 72 19.35 -9.57 28.85
C ILE A 72 20.84 -9.29 28.72
N GLY A 73 21.41 -8.78 29.80
CA GLY A 73 22.83 -8.87 30.10
C GLY A 73 23.00 -9.59 31.43
N ALA A 74 23.45 -10.86 31.39
CA ALA A 74 24.32 -11.52 32.37
C ALA A 74 24.49 -13.03 32.04
N ALA A 75 25.67 -13.35 31.50
CA ALA A 75 26.50 -14.56 31.61
C ALA A 75 25.89 -15.96 31.91
N VAL A 76 26.23 -16.97 31.10
CA VAL A 76 27.28 -17.98 31.41
C VAL A 76 27.94 -18.48 30.10
N GLU A 77 29.25 -18.67 30.19
CA GLU A 77 30.30 -18.95 29.20
C GLU A 77 30.29 -20.39 28.65
N GLU A 78 30.46 -20.58 27.35
CA GLU A 78 31.30 -21.67 26.78
C GLU A 78 31.92 -21.17 25.45
N ASP A 79 33.25 -21.14 25.43
CA ASP A 79 34.14 -20.54 24.45
C ASP A 79 33.89 -20.97 22.99
N LYS A 80 33.41 -20.02 22.19
CA LYS A 80 33.77 -19.90 20.77
C LYS A 80 34.24 -18.47 20.55
N PRO A 81 35.31 -18.22 19.76
CA PRO A 81 35.67 -16.87 19.35
C PRO A 81 34.58 -16.37 18.41
N ALA A 82 33.52 -15.81 18.99
CA ALA A 82 32.51 -15.06 18.27
C ALA A 82 33.19 -13.78 17.81
N ASP A 83 33.23 -13.56 16.51
CA ASP A 83 33.46 -12.26 15.91
C ASP A 83 32.48 -11.27 16.54
N ASN A 84 32.94 -10.55 17.57
CA ASN A 84 32.21 -9.56 18.35
C ASN A 84 32.02 -8.28 17.51
N LYS A 85 31.36 -8.42 16.35
CA LYS A 85 30.82 -7.28 15.63
C LYS A 85 29.60 -6.80 16.43
N PRO A 86 29.59 -5.56 16.95
CA PRO A 86 28.42 -5.04 17.64
C PRO A 86 27.19 -5.20 16.73
N ALA A 87 26.16 -5.90 17.21
CA ALA A 87 24.89 -5.95 16.50
C ALA A 87 24.42 -4.51 16.29
N ALA A 88 24.20 -4.13 15.03
CA ALA A 88 23.74 -2.78 14.71
C ALA A 88 22.44 -2.54 15.50
N LYS A 89 22.44 -1.51 16.34
CA LYS A 89 21.29 -1.14 17.17
C LYS A 89 20.13 -0.84 16.22
N GLN A 90 19.11 -1.70 16.19
CA GLN A 90 17.91 -1.46 15.39
C GLN A 90 17.26 -0.13 15.82
N PRO A 91 16.71 0.65 14.86
CA PRO A 91 16.02 1.89 15.19
C PRO A 91 14.78 1.60 16.05
N ALA A 92 14.54 2.47 17.03
CA ALA A 92 13.36 2.36 17.90
C ALA A 92 12.10 2.82 17.15
N TYR A 93 11.03 2.04 17.27
CA TYR A 93 9.70 2.36 16.76
C TYR A 93 8.63 1.77 17.68
N THR A 94 7.41 2.30 17.61
CA THR A 94 6.24 1.77 18.34
C THR A 94 5.13 1.46 17.36
N VAL A 95 4.55 0.26 17.41
CA VAL A 95 3.33 -0.06 16.65
C VAL A 95 2.14 0.51 17.41
N VAL A 96 1.42 1.45 16.79
CA VAL A 96 0.27 2.12 17.41
C VAL A 96 -1.07 1.61 16.90
N GLU A 97 -1.07 1.01 15.71
CA GLU A 97 -2.25 0.39 15.10
C GLU A 97 -1.81 -0.80 14.25
N GLN A 98 -2.55 -1.90 14.34
CA GLN A 98 -2.33 -3.08 13.51
C GLN A 98 -3.66 -3.79 13.30
N ASP A 99 -4.11 -3.81 12.05
CA ASP A 99 -5.26 -4.62 11.65
C ASP A 99 -4.84 -6.09 11.53
N ASP A 100 -5.61 -6.98 12.14
CA ASP A 100 -5.45 -8.43 12.07
C ASP A 100 -6.55 -9.12 11.24
N GLU A 101 -7.59 -8.39 10.84
CA GLU A 101 -8.73 -8.92 10.10
C GLU A 101 -8.58 -8.78 8.56
N GLY A 102 -8.88 -9.88 7.86
CA GLY A 102 -8.93 -9.91 6.40
C GLY A 102 -7.56 -9.95 5.71
N ASN A 103 -7.60 -9.93 4.38
CA ASN A 103 -6.41 -10.09 3.54
C ASN A 103 -5.68 -8.76 3.26
N LYS A 104 -6.25 -7.63 3.69
CA LYS A 104 -5.67 -6.29 3.57
C LYS A 104 -5.53 -5.73 4.98
N ARG A 105 -4.30 -5.48 5.41
CA ARG A 105 -4.01 -5.06 6.78
C ARG A 105 -3.25 -3.73 6.78
N LEU A 106 -3.67 -2.81 7.64
CA LEU A 106 -2.94 -1.59 7.94
C LEU A 106 -2.05 -1.82 9.17
N VAL A 107 -0.81 -1.37 9.09
CA VAL A 107 0.09 -1.27 10.24
C VAL A 107 0.56 0.18 10.34
N VAL A 108 0.30 0.84 11.46
CA VAL A 108 0.78 2.19 11.72
C VAL A 108 1.84 2.12 12.81
N VAL A 109 3.01 2.66 12.51
CA VAL A 109 4.12 2.76 13.45
C VAL A 109 4.54 4.20 13.63
N GLU A 110 4.98 4.52 14.83
CA GLU A 110 5.53 5.82 15.20
C GLU A 110 7.03 5.74 15.45
N VAL A 111 7.74 6.78 15.02
CA VAL A 111 9.18 6.97 15.21
C VAL A 111 9.48 8.39 15.67
N ASP A 112 10.62 8.56 16.35
CA ASP A 112 11.07 9.86 16.84
C ASP A 112 12.02 10.59 15.86
N THR A 113 12.35 9.97 14.73
CA THR A 113 13.33 10.49 13.77
C THR A 113 13.02 10.05 12.34
N THR A 114 13.46 10.84 11.35
CA THR A 114 13.42 10.49 9.92
C THR A 114 14.59 9.61 9.47
N LYS A 115 15.49 9.25 10.38
CA LYS A 115 16.62 8.37 10.08
C LYS A 115 16.16 6.92 9.97
N ASP A 116 16.74 6.19 9.02
CA ASP A 116 16.60 4.74 8.89
C ASP A 116 15.15 4.23 8.73
N LEU A 117 14.25 5.03 8.13
CA LEU A 117 12.84 4.65 7.93
C LEU A 117 12.68 3.34 7.15
N ARG A 118 13.56 3.07 6.17
CA ARG A 118 13.59 1.77 5.45
C ARG A 118 13.92 0.61 6.37
N THR A 119 14.82 0.81 7.33
CA THR A 119 15.20 -0.21 8.33
C THR A 119 14.06 -0.46 9.30
N VAL A 120 13.33 0.58 9.72
CA VAL A 120 12.09 0.42 10.50
C VAL A 120 11.06 -0.37 9.71
N PHE A 121 10.82 -0.03 8.44
CA PHE A 121 9.89 -0.76 7.59
C PHE A 121 10.27 -2.24 7.46
N ASN A 122 11.55 -2.57 7.23
CA ASN A 122 12.04 -3.95 7.22
C ASN A 122 11.75 -4.67 8.53
N ALA A 123 12.09 -4.06 9.66
CA ALA A 123 11.90 -4.67 10.97
C ALA A 123 10.41 -4.96 11.25
N VAL A 124 9.52 -4.07 10.83
CA VAL A 124 8.08 -4.29 10.89
C VAL A 124 7.69 -5.48 10.01
N THR A 125 8.07 -5.49 8.73
CA THR A 125 7.67 -6.56 7.80
C THR A 125 8.23 -7.92 8.17
N ASP A 126 9.45 -7.97 8.72
CA ASP A 126 10.09 -9.21 9.18
C ASP A 126 9.36 -9.84 10.38
N SER A 127 8.55 -9.06 11.11
CA SER A 127 7.73 -9.53 12.23
C SER A 127 6.34 -10.01 11.82
N LEU A 128 5.95 -9.88 10.56
CA LEU A 128 4.63 -10.24 10.05
C LEU A 128 4.68 -11.65 9.47
N ASP A 129 3.95 -12.58 10.06
CA ASP A 129 3.97 -14.01 9.75
C ASP A 129 2.74 -14.48 8.97
N ASP A 130 1.60 -13.83 9.17
CA ASP A 130 0.35 -14.13 8.50
C ASP A 130 0.34 -13.71 7.02
N GLU A 131 -0.28 -14.57 6.19
CA GLU A 131 -0.48 -14.33 4.76
C GLU A 131 -1.51 -13.22 4.48
N ALA A 132 -1.04 -12.03 4.13
CA ALA A 132 -1.87 -10.88 3.82
C ALA A 132 -1.10 -9.80 3.02
N GLY A 133 -1.85 -8.84 2.48
CA GLY A 133 -1.31 -7.61 1.91
C GLY A 133 -1.21 -6.54 2.98
N TYR A 134 0.01 -6.19 3.37
CA TYR A 134 0.27 -5.20 4.40
C TYR A 134 0.54 -3.83 3.80
N PHE A 135 -0.08 -2.81 4.39
CA PHE A 135 0.14 -1.40 4.11
C PHE A 135 0.71 -0.78 5.38
N VAL A 136 1.99 -0.43 5.36
CA VAL A 136 2.69 0.12 6.54
C VAL A 136 2.75 1.63 6.42
N GLN A 137 2.31 2.33 7.46
CA GLN A 137 2.43 3.78 7.59
C GLN A 137 3.44 4.08 8.69
N ILE A 138 4.48 4.84 8.36
CA ILE A 138 5.46 5.30 9.34
C ILE A 138 5.20 6.77 9.61
N ASN A 139 4.78 7.07 10.83
CA ASN A 139 4.43 8.39 11.29
C ASN A 139 5.49 8.94 12.25
N CYS A 140 5.61 10.26 12.31
CA CYS A 140 6.37 10.90 13.37
C CYS A 140 5.55 10.84 14.67
N SER A 141 6.18 10.48 15.79
CA SER A 141 5.55 10.47 17.12
C SER A 141 5.05 11.85 17.59
N THR A 142 5.40 12.92 16.87
CA THR A 142 5.00 14.30 17.15
C THR A 142 4.35 14.93 15.91
N GLY A 143 3.45 15.90 16.15
CA GLY A 143 2.85 16.74 15.10
C GLY A 143 1.66 16.15 14.34
N GLY A 144 1.16 14.98 14.72
CA GLY A 144 -0.09 14.42 14.19
C GLY A 144 -1.31 15.04 14.86
N THR A 145 -2.26 15.52 14.06
CA THR A 145 -3.62 15.85 14.54
C THR A 145 -4.62 15.29 13.54
N ASP A 146 -5.92 15.28 13.88
CA ASP A 146 -7.00 14.89 12.95
C ASP A 146 -6.96 15.67 11.61
N LYS A 147 -6.25 16.81 11.56
CA LYS A 147 -6.16 17.70 10.39
C LYS A 147 -4.78 17.74 9.74
N VAL A 148 -3.74 17.24 10.41
CA VAL A 148 -2.35 17.35 9.95
C VAL A 148 -1.72 15.98 9.96
N ASP A 149 -1.41 15.49 8.75
CA ASP A 149 -0.76 14.20 8.55
C ASP A 149 0.72 14.29 8.97
N ASN A 150 1.11 13.48 9.96
CA ASN A 150 2.47 13.29 10.48
C ASN A 150 3.23 12.15 9.78
N ARG A 151 2.71 11.65 8.67
CA ARG A 151 3.31 10.56 7.91
C ARG A 151 4.63 10.92 7.26
N LEU A 152 5.64 10.11 7.56
CA LEU A 152 7.01 10.18 7.07
C LEU A 152 7.26 9.23 5.89
N ALA A 153 6.62 8.06 5.87
CA ALA A 153 6.76 7.10 4.79
C ALA A 153 5.53 6.17 4.68
N ASN A 154 5.37 5.58 3.50
CA ASN A 154 4.43 4.50 3.24
C ASN A 154 5.20 3.28 2.71
N GLY A 155 4.74 2.09 3.08
CA GLY A 155 5.26 0.83 2.57
C GLY A 155 4.14 -0.14 2.22
N ARG A 156 4.40 -1.03 1.29
CA ARG A 156 3.56 -2.18 0.95
C ARG A 156 4.40 -3.45 1.04
N TYR A 157 3.83 -4.51 1.60
CA TYR A 157 4.46 -5.83 1.68
C TYR A 157 3.46 -6.93 1.33
N ALA A 158 3.85 -7.81 0.42
CA ALA A 158 3.07 -8.95 -0.02
C ALA A 158 3.49 -10.23 0.73
N ALA A 159 2.84 -10.54 1.85
CA ALA A 159 3.07 -11.82 2.53
C ALA A 159 2.24 -12.93 1.84
N GLY A 160 2.94 -13.85 1.18
CA GLY A 160 2.37 -14.97 0.43
C GLY A 160 1.47 -14.58 -0.75
N HIS A 161 0.70 -15.55 -1.24
CA HIS A 161 -0.14 -15.40 -2.43
C HIS A 161 -1.23 -14.35 -2.23
N MET A 162 -1.94 -14.38 -1.10
CA MET A 162 -2.97 -13.38 -0.80
C MET A 162 -2.39 -11.98 -0.71
N GLY A 163 -1.18 -11.83 -0.16
CA GLY A 163 -0.46 -10.56 -0.15
C GLY A 163 -0.18 -10.02 -1.55
N SER A 164 0.25 -10.88 -2.48
CA SER A 164 0.51 -10.49 -3.87
C SER A 164 -0.75 -9.96 -4.56
N VAL A 165 -1.89 -10.65 -4.40
CA VAL A 165 -3.18 -10.29 -5.02
C VAL A 165 -3.68 -8.95 -4.48
N VAL A 166 -3.53 -8.69 -3.18
CA VAL A 166 -4.04 -7.48 -2.52
C VAL A 166 -3.19 -6.26 -2.82
N THR A 167 -1.87 -6.41 -2.82
CA THR A 167 -0.93 -5.28 -2.99
C THR A 167 -0.58 -5.00 -4.45
N GLY A 168 -0.74 -6.00 -5.32
CA GLY A 168 -0.26 -5.98 -6.71
C GLY A 168 1.26 -6.16 -6.85
N LEU A 169 1.95 -6.57 -5.78
CA LEU A 169 3.38 -6.89 -5.79
C LEU A 169 3.58 -8.39 -5.97
N ASP A 170 4.79 -8.81 -6.36
CA ASP A 170 5.16 -10.22 -6.31
C ASP A 170 5.18 -10.74 -4.86
N GLU A 171 5.04 -12.05 -4.67
CA GLU A 171 5.11 -12.67 -3.35
C GLU A 171 6.45 -12.39 -2.66
N GLY A 172 6.40 -11.91 -1.41
CA GLY A 172 7.55 -11.49 -0.62
C GLY A 172 8.12 -10.12 -1.01
N ALA A 173 7.62 -9.47 -2.06
CA ALA A 173 8.12 -8.18 -2.49
C ALA A 173 7.63 -7.04 -1.59
N THR A 174 8.44 -5.99 -1.53
CA THR A 174 8.13 -4.74 -0.83
C THR A 174 8.20 -3.55 -1.77
N ASP A 175 7.32 -2.58 -1.56
CA ASP A 175 7.41 -1.24 -2.14
C ASP A 175 7.47 -0.21 -1.01
N PHE A 176 8.32 0.81 -1.12
CA PHE A 176 8.58 1.74 -0.04
C PHE A 176 8.86 3.15 -0.57
N GLU A 177 8.14 4.13 -0.04
CA GLU A 177 8.24 5.53 -0.44
C GLU A 177 8.30 6.44 0.79
N THR A 178 9.29 7.33 0.82
CA THR A 178 9.41 8.36 1.86
C THR A 178 8.73 9.64 1.41
N ASN A 179 7.99 10.29 2.30
CA ASN A 179 7.41 11.60 2.06
C ASN A 179 8.50 12.67 2.23
N GLU A 180 8.92 13.27 1.10
CA GLU A 180 9.94 14.32 1.11
C GLU A 180 9.50 15.59 1.85
N GLY A 181 10.46 16.34 2.38
CA GLY A 181 10.20 17.61 3.09
C GLY A 181 9.58 17.47 4.47
N ARG A 182 9.34 16.25 4.95
CA ARG A 182 8.85 15.99 6.32
C ARG A 182 10.00 16.01 7.34
N SER A 183 9.70 16.41 8.57
CA SER A 183 10.64 16.38 9.69
C SER A 183 10.07 15.64 10.89
N CYS A 184 10.96 14.97 11.63
CA CYS A 184 10.64 14.37 12.91
C CYS A 184 11.78 14.67 13.91
N PRO A 185 11.53 15.36 15.04
CA PRO A 185 10.23 15.85 15.50
C PRO A 185 9.55 16.84 14.52
N ALA A 186 8.22 16.86 14.54
CA ALA A 186 7.46 17.80 13.72
C ALA A 186 7.75 19.24 14.16
N LYS A 187 7.76 20.17 13.19
CA LYS A 187 8.06 21.59 13.40
C LYS A 187 6.83 22.46 13.20
#